data_AF-A0A6V7XM88-F1
#
_entry.id   AF-A0A6V7XM88-F1
#
_cell.length_a   1.000
_cell.length_b   1.000
_cell.length_c   1.000
_cell.angle_alpha   90.00
_cell.angle_beta   90.00
_cell.angle_gamma   90.00
#
_symmetry.space_group_name_H-M   'P 1'
#
loop_
_entity.id
_entity.type
_entity.pdbx_description
1 polymer ?
#
loop_
_entity_poly.entity_id
_entity_poly.type
_entity_poly.pdbx_seq_one_letter_code
_entity_poly.pdbx_strand_id
1 'polypeptide(L)'
;MFPILAPKARRPSEIEEQQQSDNASKSLPNETTSSAAERYFQAPELPKLRAIVFAEFDNDIGRVLRFQIPCQVFDKQRFESISSAIIPSEEMRDRMITVNMFDNKIIGYPIGMSI
;
A
#
# COMPACT_ATOMS: atom_id res chain seq x y z
N MET A 1 37.65 10.97 -41.27
CA MET A 1 36.97 12.15 -40.72
C MET A 1 35.68 12.32 -41.51
N PHE A 2 34.52 12.18 -40.87
CA PHE A 2 33.21 12.24 -41.56
C PHE A 2 32.29 13.21 -40.79
N PRO A 3 31.61 14.15 -41.48
CA PRO A 3 30.76 15.13 -40.81
C PRO A 3 29.43 14.53 -40.36
N ILE A 4 28.96 14.92 -39.17
CA ILE A 4 27.64 14.54 -38.64
C ILE A 4 26.59 15.48 -39.26
N LEU A 5 25.67 14.93 -40.05
CA LEU A 5 24.60 15.69 -40.70
C LEU A 5 23.33 15.68 -39.84
N ALA A 6 22.96 16.82 -39.25
CA ALA A 6 21.77 16.94 -38.43
C ALA A 6 20.47 17.00 -39.28
N PRO A 7 19.44 16.17 -38.99
CA PRO A 7 18.15 16.27 -39.67
C PRO A 7 17.42 17.57 -39.33
N LYS A 8 17.06 18.35 -40.36
CA LYS A 8 16.39 19.65 -40.22
C LYS A 8 14.87 19.46 -40.02
N ALA A 9 14.30 20.09 -38.98
CA ALA A 9 12.87 19.98 -38.66
C ALA A 9 11.96 20.55 -39.78
N ARG A 10 10.75 19.96 -39.96
CA ARG A 10 9.80 20.34 -41.01
C ARG A 10 8.34 20.20 -40.55
N ARG A 11 7.56 21.27 -40.65
CA ARG A 11 6.09 21.42 -40.55
C ARG A 11 5.72 22.79 -41.16
N PRO A 12 4.45 23.05 -41.59
CA PRO A 12 3.37 22.14 -42.00
C PRO A 12 2.98 22.40 -43.48
N SER A 13 1.71 22.10 -43.86
CA SER A 13 1.00 22.41 -45.14
C SER A 13 1.61 21.81 -46.44
N GLU A 14 0.88 21.57 -47.54
CA GLU A 14 -0.48 22.01 -47.97
C GLU A 14 -1.61 20.93 -47.90
N ILE A 15 -2.16 20.43 -49.03
CA ILE A 15 -3.42 19.62 -49.17
C ILE A 15 -3.18 18.21 -49.81
N GLU A 16 -4.10 17.29 -50.20
CA GLU A 16 -5.51 17.24 -50.71
C GLU A 16 -6.25 16.01 -50.10
N GLU A 17 -7.49 16.11 -49.60
CA GLU A 17 -8.80 15.88 -50.27
C GLU A 17 -9.06 14.49 -50.90
N GLN A 18 -9.91 13.69 -50.23
CA GLN A 18 -10.85 12.75 -50.85
C GLN A 18 -12.04 12.52 -49.91
N GLN A 19 -13.27 12.60 -50.42
CA GLN A 19 -14.49 12.64 -49.60
C GLN A 19 -15.34 11.36 -49.72
N GLN A 20 -15.67 10.81 -48.55
CA GLN A 20 -16.96 10.22 -48.18
C GLN A 20 -17.59 9.13 -49.08
N SER A 21 -17.26 7.86 -48.78
CA SER A 21 -18.20 6.72 -48.89
C SER A 21 -17.69 5.51 -48.08
N ASP A 22 -18.52 4.70 -47.41
CA ASP A 22 -19.82 5.03 -46.79
C ASP A 22 -20.06 4.12 -45.55
N ASN A 23 -21.32 3.82 -45.19
CA ASN A 23 -21.70 3.20 -43.92
C ASN A 23 -21.51 1.68 -43.90
N ALA A 24 -20.50 1.21 -43.16
CA ALA A 24 -20.47 -0.14 -42.59
C ALA A 24 -20.46 -0.05 -41.06
N SER A 25 -21.31 -0.85 -40.41
CA SER A 25 -21.61 -0.74 -38.98
C SER A 25 -20.38 -0.72 -38.07
N LYS A 26 -20.16 0.39 -37.36
CA LYS A 26 -19.33 0.38 -36.15
C LYS A 26 -20.02 -0.44 -35.07
N SER A 27 -19.73 -1.73 -35.00
CA SER A 27 -19.71 -2.40 -33.70
C SER A 27 -18.73 -1.63 -32.81
N LEU A 28 -19.18 -1.22 -31.62
CA LEU A 28 -18.24 -0.76 -30.61
C LEU A 28 -17.26 -1.91 -30.32
N PRO A 29 -15.97 -1.64 -30.03
CA PRO A 29 -15.18 -2.62 -29.32
C PRO A 29 -15.93 -2.97 -28.04
N ASN A 30 -15.97 -4.25 -27.70
CA ASN A 30 -16.57 -4.72 -26.47
C ASN A 30 -15.70 -4.28 -25.28
N GLU A 31 -15.91 -3.04 -24.84
CA GLU A 31 -15.53 -2.59 -23.50
C GLU A 31 -16.39 -3.36 -22.49
N THR A 32 -16.00 -4.62 -22.27
CA THR A 32 -16.18 -5.29 -20.99
C THR A 32 -15.62 -4.33 -19.96
N THR A 33 -16.52 -3.60 -19.31
CA THR A 33 -16.23 -2.48 -18.44
C THR A 33 -15.74 -3.05 -17.12
N SER A 34 -14.51 -3.58 -17.16
CA SER A 34 -13.93 -4.40 -16.10
C SER A 34 -13.96 -3.61 -14.82
N SER A 35 -14.90 -4.05 -13.98
CA SER A 35 -15.42 -3.22 -12.90
C SER A 35 -14.32 -2.93 -11.89
N ALA A 36 -14.49 -1.88 -11.08
CA ALA A 36 -13.56 -1.64 -9.98
C ALA A 36 -13.42 -2.90 -9.10
N ALA A 37 -14.52 -3.66 -8.92
CA ALA A 37 -14.54 -4.94 -8.22
C ALA A 37 -13.67 -6.03 -8.89
N GLU A 38 -13.72 -6.20 -10.22
CA GLU A 38 -12.83 -7.16 -10.92
C GLU A 38 -11.35 -6.84 -10.70
N ARG A 39 -10.98 -5.56 -10.70
CA ARG A 39 -9.60 -5.14 -10.41
C ARG A 39 -9.22 -5.35 -8.94
N TYR A 40 -10.18 -5.27 -8.01
CA TYR A 40 -9.97 -5.71 -6.62
C TYR A 40 -9.76 -7.23 -6.52
N PHE A 41 -10.46 -8.05 -7.31
CA PHE A 41 -10.27 -9.50 -7.33
C PHE A 41 -9.01 -9.96 -8.08
N GLN A 42 -8.43 -9.11 -8.94
CA GLN A 42 -7.12 -9.29 -9.57
C GLN A 42 -5.96 -8.64 -8.78
N ALA A 43 -6.20 -8.18 -7.54
CA ALA A 43 -5.14 -7.66 -6.68
C ALA A 43 -4.11 -8.76 -6.34
N PRO A 44 -2.81 -8.42 -6.18
CA PRO A 44 -1.85 -9.35 -5.57
C PRO A 44 -2.33 -9.76 -4.18
N GLU A 45 -2.00 -10.99 -3.73
CA GLU A 45 -2.55 -11.59 -2.51
C GLU A 45 -2.61 -10.59 -1.34
N LEU A 46 -3.83 -10.37 -0.82
CA LEU A 46 -4.04 -9.46 0.30
C LEU A 46 -3.18 -9.90 1.50
N PRO A 47 -2.50 -8.96 2.20
CA PRO A 47 -1.64 -9.29 3.33
C PRO A 47 -2.39 -10.10 4.40
N LYS A 48 -2.01 -11.37 4.55
CA LYS A 48 -2.65 -12.33 5.46
C LYS A 48 -2.39 -11.91 6.91
N LEU A 49 -3.43 -11.92 7.76
CA LEU A 49 -3.30 -11.60 9.18
C LEU A 49 -2.35 -12.59 9.85
N ARG A 50 -1.16 -12.12 10.24
CA ARG A 50 -0.10 -12.98 10.82
C ARG A 50 -0.35 -13.32 12.29
N ALA A 51 -0.89 -12.36 13.05
CA ALA A 51 -1.07 -12.49 14.49
C ALA A 51 -2.03 -11.44 15.07
N ILE A 52 -2.52 -11.70 16.28
CA ILE A 52 -3.05 -10.69 17.21
C ILE A 52 -2.12 -10.67 18.43
N VAL A 53 -1.80 -9.48 18.94
CA VAL A 53 -0.92 -9.29 20.11
C VAL A 53 -1.59 -8.36 21.13
N PHE A 54 -1.34 -8.62 22.41
CA PHE A 54 -1.66 -7.72 23.51
C PHE A 54 -0.37 -7.44 24.30
N ALA A 55 -0.04 -6.15 24.41
CA ALA A 55 1.14 -5.66 25.08
C ALA A 55 0.79 -4.40 25.87
N GLU A 56 1.42 -4.24 27.03
CA GLU A 56 1.07 -3.21 28.02
C GLU A 56 2.31 -2.50 28.56
N PHE A 57 2.10 -1.38 29.25
CA PHE A 57 3.11 -0.80 30.13
C PHE A 57 2.80 -1.21 31.56
N ASP A 58 3.58 -2.14 32.07
CA ASP A 58 3.66 -2.53 33.48
C ASP A 58 4.52 -1.49 34.21
N ASN A 59 4.10 -1.01 35.38
CA ASN A 59 4.81 0.07 36.08
C ASN A 59 6.12 -0.40 36.76
N ASP A 60 6.23 -1.68 37.08
CA ASP A 60 7.42 -2.27 37.72
C ASP A 60 8.38 -2.89 36.69
N ILE A 61 7.85 -3.40 35.58
CA ILE A 61 8.60 -4.14 34.54
C ILE A 61 8.83 -3.28 33.27
N GLY A 62 8.00 -2.27 33.00
CA GLY A 62 8.02 -1.47 31.79
C GLY A 62 7.18 -2.08 30.66
N ARG A 63 7.65 -2.00 29.41
CA ARG A 63 6.90 -2.52 28.25
C ARG A 63 6.93 -4.05 28.20
N VAL A 64 5.77 -4.70 28.24
CA VAL A 64 5.65 -6.17 28.28
C VAL A 64 4.72 -6.68 27.17
N LEU A 65 5.16 -7.68 26.41
CA LEU A 65 4.29 -8.50 25.56
C LEU A 65 3.64 -9.57 26.42
N ARG A 66 2.35 -9.42 26.74
CA ARG A 66 1.62 -10.36 27.61
C ARG A 66 1.05 -11.54 26.84
N PHE A 67 0.41 -11.28 25.70
CA PHE A 67 -0.22 -12.33 24.88
C PHE A 67 0.07 -12.13 23.40
N GLN A 68 0.24 -13.23 22.67
CA GLN A 68 0.31 -13.25 21.22
C GLN A 68 -0.31 -14.55 20.69
N ILE A 69 -1.10 -14.46 19.63
CA ILE A 69 -1.71 -15.61 18.95
C ILE A 69 -1.40 -15.50 17.45
N PRO A 70 -0.70 -16.47 16.84
CA PRO A 70 -0.06 -17.64 17.47
C PRO A 70 1.12 -17.26 18.39
N CYS A 71 1.50 -18.15 19.30
CA CYS A 71 2.39 -17.89 20.44
C CYS A 71 3.86 -17.54 20.13
N GLN A 72 4.22 -17.36 18.86
CA GLN A 72 5.60 -17.43 18.34
C GLN A 72 5.89 -16.44 17.20
N VAL A 73 5.29 -15.25 17.27
CA VAL A 73 5.36 -14.22 16.19
C VAL A 73 6.41 -13.16 16.52
N PHE A 74 6.52 -12.80 17.80
CA PHE A 74 7.55 -11.93 18.34
C PHE A 74 8.27 -12.65 19.49
N ASP A 75 9.57 -12.87 19.34
CA ASP A 75 10.45 -13.14 20.47
C ASP A 75 10.70 -11.84 21.29
N LYS A 76 11.38 -11.97 22.43
CA LYS A 76 11.66 -10.85 23.33
C LYS A 76 12.47 -9.73 22.66
N GLN A 77 13.58 -10.06 21.98
CA GLN A 77 14.47 -9.08 21.35
C GLN A 77 13.75 -8.34 20.22
N ARG A 78 12.96 -9.08 19.42
CA ARG A 78 12.14 -8.52 18.36
C ARG A 78 11.03 -7.62 18.92
N PHE A 79 10.36 -8.00 20.01
CA PHE A 79 9.40 -7.14 20.69
C PHE A 79 10.04 -5.87 21.25
N GLU A 80 11.17 -5.97 21.96
CA GLU A 80 11.89 -4.82 22.52
C GLU A 80 12.19 -3.77 21.45
N SER A 81 12.63 -4.20 20.26
CA SER A 81 12.96 -3.34 19.12
C SER A 81 11.78 -2.51 18.56
N ILE A 82 10.53 -2.96 18.76
CA ILE A 82 9.32 -2.24 18.31
C ILE A 82 8.49 -1.66 19.46
N SER A 83 8.81 -2.03 20.70
CA SER A 83 7.97 -1.80 21.88
C SER A 83 7.56 -0.34 22.06
N SER A 84 8.47 0.60 21.79
CA SER A 84 8.25 2.05 21.85
C SER A 84 7.32 2.61 20.77
N ALA A 85 7.16 1.91 19.65
CA ALA A 85 6.28 2.31 18.55
C ALA A 85 4.86 1.75 18.71
N ILE A 86 4.70 0.59 19.38
CA ILE A 86 3.39 -0.04 19.64
C ILE A 86 2.81 0.33 21.01
N ILE A 87 3.65 0.67 22.00
CA ILE A 87 3.28 1.28 23.28
C ILE A 87 3.96 2.67 23.34
N PRO A 88 3.37 3.69 22.70
CA PRO A 88 3.96 5.01 22.54
C PRO A 88 3.84 5.87 23.80
N SER A 89 4.38 7.10 23.73
CA SER A 89 4.11 8.17 24.69
C SER A 89 2.62 8.53 24.74
N GLU A 90 2.22 9.15 25.84
CA GLU A 90 0.84 9.58 26.13
C GLU A 90 0.24 10.46 25.02
N GLU A 91 1.04 11.34 24.42
CA GLU A 91 0.66 12.23 23.31
C GLU A 91 0.15 11.50 22.05
N MET A 92 0.43 10.20 21.91
CA MET A 92 0.01 9.35 20.80
C MET A 92 -0.91 8.18 21.21
N ARG A 93 -1.38 8.14 22.46
CA ARG A 93 -2.45 7.22 22.89
C ARG A 93 -3.79 7.59 22.27
N ASP A 94 -4.73 6.67 22.36
CA ASP A 94 -6.15 6.81 21.98
C ASP A 94 -6.33 7.20 20.50
N ARG A 95 -5.37 6.79 19.66
CA ARG A 95 -5.30 7.01 18.22
C ARG A 95 -4.91 5.71 17.52
N MET A 96 -5.38 5.51 16.29
CA MET A 96 -4.94 4.36 15.49
C MET A 96 -3.50 4.58 15.03
N ILE A 97 -2.61 3.68 15.40
CA ILE A 97 -1.20 3.67 14.99
C ILE A 97 -0.97 2.65 13.87
N THR A 98 0.07 2.88 13.07
CA THR A 98 0.56 1.95 12.06
C THR A 98 2.08 1.97 12.07
N VAL A 99 2.69 0.84 12.45
CA VAL A 99 4.14 0.64 12.46
C VAL A 99 4.50 -0.23 11.26
N ASN A 100 5.20 0.35 10.30
CA ASN A 100 5.73 -0.38 9.15
C ASN A 100 7.13 -0.90 9.49
N MET A 101 7.29 -2.23 9.55
CA MET A 101 8.59 -2.90 9.60
C MET A 101 9.01 -3.33 8.19
N PHE A 102 10.24 -3.81 8.03
CA PHE A 102 10.72 -4.39 6.77
C PHE A 102 9.92 -5.64 6.33
N ASP A 103 9.48 -6.47 7.27
CA ASP A 103 8.86 -7.78 7.02
C ASP A 103 7.40 -7.90 7.49
N ASN A 104 6.84 -6.87 8.15
CA ASN A 104 5.47 -6.85 8.68
C ASN A 104 4.91 -5.43 8.75
N LYS A 105 3.59 -5.30 8.73
CA LYS A 105 2.87 -4.08 9.09
C LYS A 105 2.04 -4.35 10.35
N ILE A 106 2.27 -3.59 11.41
CA ILE A 106 1.51 -3.67 12.66
C ILE A 106 0.53 -2.50 12.67
N ILE A 107 -0.74 -2.79 12.97
CA ILE A 107 -1.81 -1.79 13.13
C ILE A 107 -2.43 -2.02 14.51
N GLY A 108 -2.69 -0.95 15.26
CA GLY A 108 -3.22 -1.05 16.61
C GLY A 108 -3.83 0.24 17.10
N TYR A 109 -4.38 0.20 18.31
CA TYR A 109 -4.99 1.35 19.00
C TYR A 109 -4.57 1.30 20.48
N PRO A 110 -3.43 1.93 20.86
CA PRO A 110 -2.96 1.97 22.23
C PRO A 110 -3.91 2.81 23.10
N ILE A 111 -4.50 2.20 24.13
CA ILE A 111 -5.46 2.84 25.02
C ILE A 111 -4.76 3.33 26.31
N GLY A 112 -5.08 4.54 26.76
CA GLY A 112 -4.77 4.99 28.11
C GLY A 112 -5.75 4.41 29.13
N MET A 113 -5.26 3.69 30.15
CA MET A 113 -6.07 3.24 31.28
C MET A 113 -5.64 3.92 32.57
N SER A 114 -6.48 4.81 33.09
CA SER A 114 -6.43 5.27 34.48
C SER A 114 -7.27 4.32 35.35
N ILE A 115 -6.71 3.83 36.45
CA ILE A 115 -7.38 3.01 37.47
C ILE A 115 -7.60 3.88 38.71
#